data_AF-A0A317IND0-F1
#
_entry.id   AF-A0A317IND0-F1
#
_cell.length_a   1.000
_cell.length_b   1.000
_cell.length_c   1.000
_cell.angle_alpha   90.00
_cell.angle_beta   90.00
_cell.angle_gamma   90.00
#
_symmetry.space_group_name_H-M   'P 1'
#
loop_
_entity.id
_entity.type
_entity.pdbx_description
1 polymer ?
#
loop_
_entity_poly.entity_id
_entity_poly.type
_entity_poly.pdbx_seq_one_letter_code
_entity_poly.pdbx_strand_id
1 'polypeptide(L)'
;MSSVHKPFPFTKAFFRRATLFWSCLVLSSTSMLSLAAEHVDKPANPPAVLPPENFTGRISEGYAAAKKLPDICSKLFCYCGCDKTDSHSSLLDCFTCDHAVDCTICLDEAIIARDLKKKGKSLSEIQKEIDQGFQTMYPWDQPTPALEKYRGSLKAGPVSPAADTAKSGKTESLLKLPAQPGDAKHRRYGGCCGHNHS
;
A
#
# COMPACT_ATOMS: atom_id res chain seq x y z
N MET A 1 58.42 -26.49 26.09
CA MET A 1 57.37 -26.67 25.08
C MET A 1 56.52 -25.41 25.10
N SER A 2 56.84 -24.29 24.42
CA SER A 2 57.39 -24.16 23.05
C SER A 2 56.44 -24.83 22.04
N SER A 3 55.92 -24.25 20.96
CA SER A 3 56.06 -22.92 20.30
C SER A 3 54.94 -22.80 19.23
N VAL A 4 54.50 -21.66 18.65
CA VAL A 4 54.70 -20.20 18.84
C VAL A 4 53.58 -19.46 18.04
N HIS A 5 53.14 -18.26 18.44
CA HIS A 5 52.24 -17.43 17.60
C HIS A 5 52.93 -16.95 16.31
N LYS A 6 52.24 -16.96 15.16
CA LYS A 6 52.71 -16.32 13.91
C LYS A 6 51.70 -15.31 13.37
N PRO A 7 52.00 -14.01 13.37
CA PRO A 7 51.30 -13.02 12.54
C PRO A 7 51.87 -13.01 11.11
N PHE A 8 51.07 -12.57 10.13
CA PHE A 8 51.56 -12.22 8.78
C PHE A 8 51.04 -10.83 8.36
N PRO A 9 51.76 -10.12 7.46
CA PRO A 9 52.04 -8.70 7.71
C PRO A 9 51.23 -7.70 6.89
N PHE A 10 51.18 -6.50 7.45
CA PHE A 10 50.92 -5.24 6.78
C PHE A 10 52.01 -4.96 5.72
N THR A 11 51.64 -4.68 4.47
CA THR A 11 52.54 -4.04 3.49
C THR A 11 51.90 -2.76 2.94
N LYS A 12 52.50 -1.62 3.30
CA LYS A 12 52.18 -0.31 2.69
C LYS A 12 53.11 -0.12 1.50
N ALA A 13 52.56 0.15 0.32
CA ALA A 13 53.33 0.66 -0.82
C ALA A 13 53.03 2.16 -1.00
N PHE A 14 53.98 3.00 -0.59
CA PHE A 14 54.05 4.42 -0.94
C PHE A 14 54.88 4.56 -2.23
N PHE A 15 54.48 5.44 -3.15
CA PHE A 15 55.33 6.34 -3.97
C PHE A 15 54.39 7.30 -4.76
N ARG A 16 54.44 8.63 -4.58
CA ARG A 16 55.30 9.62 -5.31
C ARG A 16 55.10 9.58 -6.83
N ARG A 17 54.88 10.67 -7.58
CA ARG A 17 55.07 12.14 -7.46
C ARG A 17 53.95 12.83 -8.30
N ALA A 18 53.32 13.93 -7.91
CA ALA A 18 53.78 15.33 -7.90
C ALA A 18 54.03 15.97 -9.29
N THR A 19 53.41 17.14 -9.52
CA THR A 19 53.80 18.26 -10.45
C THR A 19 53.74 18.03 -11.98
N LEU A 20 53.33 18.97 -12.86
CA LEU A 20 52.71 20.32 -12.81
C LEU A 20 52.04 20.61 -14.19
N PHE A 21 51.00 21.45 -14.20
CA PHE A 21 50.61 22.43 -15.25
C PHE A 21 50.58 22.01 -16.74
N TRP A 22 49.37 21.98 -17.32
CA TRP A 22 49.11 22.69 -18.59
C TRP A 22 47.78 23.46 -18.46
N SER A 23 47.85 24.78 -18.51
CA SER A 23 46.68 25.67 -18.55
C SER A 23 46.52 26.24 -19.95
N CYS A 24 45.31 26.17 -20.52
CA CYS A 24 44.60 27.28 -21.19
C CYS A 24 43.41 26.77 -22.02
N LEU A 25 42.24 27.39 -21.80
CA LEU A 25 41.11 27.60 -22.75
C LEU A 25 40.53 26.36 -23.49
N VAL A 26 39.23 26.24 -23.72
CA VAL A 26 38.27 27.25 -24.19
C VAL A 26 36.92 27.12 -23.46
N LEU A 27 36.21 28.24 -23.32
CA LEU A 27 34.83 28.27 -22.83
C LEU A 27 33.89 27.49 -23.76
N SER A 28 33.12 26.56 -23.19
CA SER A 28 31.78 26.27 -23.72
C SER A 28 30.85 26.00 -22.54
N SER A 29 29.99 26.96 -22.24
CA SER A 29 28.98 26.84 -21.19
C SER A 29 27.87 25.91 -21.68
N THR A 30 28.07 24.59 -21.58
CA THR A 30 26.96 23.63 -21.75
C THR A 30 26.03 23.79 -20.57
N SER A 31 24.98 24.57 -20.82
CA SER A 31 23.86 24.83 -19.92
C SER A 31 23.47 23.56 -19.16
N MET A 32 23.41 23.66 -17.83
CA MET A 32 22.86 22.62 -16.97
C MET A 32 21.37 22.51 -17.27
N LEU A 33 21.02 21.68 -18.26
CA LEU A 33 19.66 21.33 -18.57
C LEU A 33 19.15 20.47 -17.41
N SER A 34 18.54 21.15 -16.43
CA SER A 34 17.91 20.52 -15.29
C SER A 34 16.77 19.66 -15.81
N LEU A 35 17.03 18.37 -15.95
CA LEU A 35 16.01 17.38 -16.30
C LEU A 35 15.13 17.22 -15.08
N ALA A 36 14.13 18.11 -14.97
CA ALA A 36 13.07 17.98 -13.99
C ALA A 36 12.47 16.58 -14.14
N ALA A 37 12.58 15.77 -13.09
CA ALA A 37 11.94 14.47 -13.07
C ALA A 37 10.44 14.69 -13.25
N GLU A 38 9.90 14.20 -14.37
CA GLU A 38 8.51 14.34 -14.73
C GLU A 38 7.67 13.62 -13.67
N HIS A 39 7.09 14.40 -12.76
CA HIS A 39 6.22 13.87 -11.72
C HIS A 39 4.94 13.43 -12.44
N VAL A 40 4.84 12.13 -12.74
CA VAL A 40 3.69 11.57 -13.45
C VAL A 40 2.45 11.78 -12.58
N ASP A 41 1.69 12.83 -12.91
CA ASP A 41 0.47 13.17 -12.20
C ASP A 41 -0.51 12.00 -12.33
N LYS A 42 -0.79 11.37 -11.19
CA LYS A 42 -1.82 10.35 -11.07
C LYS A 42 -3.13 10.96 -11.60
N PRO A 43 -3.87 10.29 -12.51
CA PRO A 43 -5.06 10.88 -13.12
C PRO A 43 -6.02 11.37 -12.03
N ALA A 44 -6.43 12.64 -12.13
CA ALA A 44 -7.11 13.39 -11.08
C ALA A 44 -8.54 12.93 -10.75
N ASN A 45 -8.96 11.76 -11.24
CA ASN A 45 -10.22 11.13 -10.90
C ASN A 45 -10.00 9.61 -10.73
N PRO A 46 -10.01 9.07 -9.50
CA PRO A 46 -10.03 7.62 -9.28
C PRO A 46 -11.31 7.00 -9.88
N PRO A 47 -11.35 5.67 -10.13
CA PRO A 47 -12.54 5.05 -10.70
C PRO A 47 -13.75 5.31 -9.80
N ALA A 48 -14.88 5.68 -10.41
CA ALA A 48 -16.03 6.21 -9.70
C ALA A 48 -16.71 5.12 -8.86
N VAL A 49 -16.76 5.33 -7.54
CA VAL A 49 -17.57 4.52 -6.63
C VAL A 49 -19.05 4.64 -6.99
N LEU A 50 -19.77 3.52 -7.03
CA LEU A 50 -21.20 3.52 -7.32
C LEU A 50 -21.97 4.43 -6.33
N PRO A 51 -23.02 5.13 -6.78
CA PRO A 51 -23.80 6.02 -5.92
C PRO A 51 -24.38 5.30 -4.69
N PRO A 52 -24.04 5.69 -3.43
CA PRO A 52 -24.59 5.08 -2.21
C PRO A 52 -26.11 5.13 -2.11
N GLU A 53 -26.72 6.12 -2.77
CA GLU A 53 -28.16 6.32 -2.94
C GLU A 53 -28.85 5.18 -3.72
N ASN A 54 -28.10 4.31 -4.42
CA ASN A 54 -28.62 3.09 -5.05
C ASN A 54 -28.86 1.95 -4.04
N PHE A 55 -28.42 2.10 -2.79
CA PHE A 55 -28.40 1.04 -1.78
C PHE A 55 -29.04 1.51 -0.47
N THR A 56 -29.30 0.59 0.44
CA THR A 56 -29.87 0.88 1.78
C THR A 56 -29.03 0.28 2.90
N GLY A 57 -29.23 0.76 4.13
CA GLY A 57 -28.59 0.22 5.34
C GLY A 57 -27.05 0.22 5.29
N ARG A 58 -26.44 -0.86 5.81
CA ARG A 58 -24.97 -1.04 5.89
C ARG A 58 -24.29 -1.02 4.52
N ILE A 59 -25.00 -1.41 3.45
CA ILE A 59 -24.47 -1.39 2.08
C ILE A 59 -24.29 0.06 1.64
N SER A 60 -25.34 0.88 1.76
CA SER A 60 -25.25 2.33 1.50
C SER A 60 -24.16 2.99 2.36
N GLU A 61 -24.02 2.58 3.62
CA GLU A 61 -22.95 3.08 4.49
C GLU A 61 -21.54 2.74 3.99
N GLY A 62 -21.31 1.52 3.49
CA GLY A 62 -20.03 1.09 2.93
C GLY A 62 -19.68 1.82 1.63
N TYR A 63 -20.62 1.92 0.68
CA TYR A 63 -20.43 2.72 -0.53
C TYR A 63 -20.20 4.21 -0.18
N ALA A 64 -20.89 4.76 0.82
CA ALA A 64 -20.67 6.12 1.30
C ALA A 64 -19.32 6.31 2.01
N ALA A 65 -18.76 5.25 2.62
CA ALA A 65 -17.42 5.27 3.18
C ALA A 65 -16.36 5.31 2.08
N ALA A 66 -16.47 4.42 1.08
CA ALA A 66 -15.57 4.38 -0.07
C ALA A 66 -15.61 5.67 -0.90
N LYS A 67 -16.81 6.17 -1.24
CA LYS A 67 -17.02 7.44 -1.98
C LYS A 67 -16.44 8.67 -1.27
N LYS A 68 -16.34 8.64 0.06
CA LYS A 68 -15.71 9.72 0.86
C LYS A 68 -14.19 9.63 0.93
N LEU A 69 -13.59 8.45 0.70
CA LEU A 69 -12.15 8.21 0.90
C LEU A 69 -11.52 7.37 -0.23
N PRO A 70 -11.71 7.74 -1.52
CA PRO A 70 -11.19 6.95 -2.63
C PRO A 70 -9.65 6.88 -2.62
N ASP A 71 -8.96 7.92 -2.16
CA ASP A 71 -7.49 7.94 -2.03
C ASP A 71 -6.93 7.02 -0.94
N ILE A 72 -7.75 6.63 0.04
CA ILE A 72 -7.37 5.66 1.07
C ILE A 72 -7.76 4.27 0.61
N CYS A 73 -8.99 4.07 0.12
CA CYS A 73 -9.46 2.76 -0.34
C CYS A 73 -8.65 2.24 -1.54
N SER A 74 -8.16 3.12 -2.42
CA SER A 74 -7.25 2.74 -3.53
C SER A 74 -5.83 2.37 -3.09
N LYS A 75 -5.52 2.51 -1.80
CA LYS A 75 -4.24 2.15 -1.17
C LYS A 75 -4.40 1.09 -0.07
N LEU A 76 -5.60 0.56 0.11
CA LEU A 76 -5.90 -0.58 0.97
C LEU A 76 -6.09 -1.82 0.10
N PHE A 77 -5.64 -2.97 0.59
CA PHE A 77 -5.98 -4.27 0.03
C PHE A 77 -7.30 -4.74 0.64
N CYS A 78 -8.08 -5.52 -0.12
CA CYS A 78 -9.31 -6.14 0.37
C CYS A 78 -9.06 -7.63 0.62
N TYR A 79 -9.18 -8.07 1.88
CA TYR A 79 -8.86 -9.45 2.25
C TYR A 79 -9.99 -10.45 1.98
N CYS A 80 -11.06 -10.06 1.29
CA CYS A 80 -12.14 -11.00 0.94
C CYS A 80 -11.76 -12.04 -0.12
N GLY A 81 -10.63 -11.86 -0.83
CA GLY A 81 -10.13 -12.77 -1.86
C GLY A 81 -10.56 -12.44 -3.30
N CYS A 82 -11.28 -11.34 -3.52
CA CYS A 82 -11.73 -10.87 -4.84
C CYS A 82 -10.58 -10.51 -5.81
N ASP A 83 -9.38 -10.32 -5.28
CA ASP A 83 -8.16 -10.14 -6.05
C ASP A 83 -7.82 -11.33 -6.96
N LYS A 84 -8.26 -12.54 -6.56
CA LYS A 84 -8.12 -13.76 -7.36
C LYS A 84 -9.34 -14.08 -8.25
N THR A 85 -10.55 -13.74 -7.81
CA THR A 85 -11.80 -14.11 -8.50
C THR A 85 -12.38 -13.04 -9.42
N ASP A 86 -12.06 -11.77 -9.19
CA ASP A 86 -12.60 -10.61 -9.91
C ASP A 86 -11.50 -9.66 -10.41
N SER A 87 -10.23 -10.03 -10.17
CA SER A 87 -9.02 -9.25 -10.49
C SER A 87 -8.98 -7.84 -9.86
N HIS A 88 -9.62 -7.65 -8.71
CA HIS A 88 -9.54 -6.40 -7.94
C HIS A 88 -8.12 -6.19 -7.40
N SER A 89 -7.61 -4.97 -7.54
CA SER A 89 -6.27 -4.57 -7.12
C SER A 89 -6.24 -3.82 -5.78
N SER A 90 -7.38 -3.24 -5.38
CA SER A 90 -7.55 -2.45 -4.18
C SER A 90 -8.96 -2.60 -3.59
N LEU A 91 -9.14 -2.17 -2.34
CA LEU A 91 -10.44 -2.09 -1.69
C LEU A 91 -11.42 -1.17 -2.44
N LEU A 92 -10.92 -0.13 -3.13
CA LEU A 92 -11.77 0.77 -3.91
C LEU A 92 -12.51 0.03 -5.04
N ASP A 93 -11.83 -0.91 -5.69
CA ASP A 93 -12.34 -1.60 -6.89
C ASP A 93 -13.65 -2.34 -6.57
N CYS A 94 -13.75 -2.94 -5.38
CA CYS A 94 -14.95 -3.59 -4.84
C CYS A 94 -16.21 -2.70 -4.80
N PHE A 95 -16.04 -1.37 -4.81
CA PHE A 95 -17.12 -0.38 -4.77
C PHE A 95 -17.38 0.29 -6.13
N THR A 96 -16.65 -0.12 -7.18
CA THR A 96 -16.86 0.36 -8.56
C THR A 96 -17.85 -0.51 -9.35
N CYS A 97 -18.06 -1.75 -8.92
CA CYS A 97 -19.21 -2.59 -9.26
C CYS A 97 -20.04 -2.95 -8.00
N ASP A 98 -20.97 -3.89 -8.13
CA ASP A 98 -21.89 -4.36 -7.08
C ASP A 98 -21.27 -5.37 -6.11
N HIS A 99 -19.98 -5.72 -6.26
CA HIS A 99 -19.31 -6.74 -5.44
C HIS A 99 -19.43 -6.50 -3.92
N ALA A 100 -19.38 -5.24 -3.47
CA ALA A 100 -19.52 -4.90 -2.06
C ALA A 100 -20.95 -5.04 -1.50
N VAL A 101 -21.98 -5.22 -2.34
CA VAL A 101 -23.40 -5.37 -1.91
C VAL A 101 -23.56 -6.53 -0.94
N ASP A 102 -22.99 -7.70 -1.27
CA ASP A 102 -23.09 -8.90 -0.44
C ASP A 102 -21.79 -9.26 0.30
N CYS A 103 -20.76 -8.40 0.29
CA CYS A 103 -19.46 -8.69 0.91
C CYS A 103 -19.23 -7.91 2.20
N THR A 104 -19.51 -8.56 3.34
CA THR A 104 -19.30 -7.99 4.69
C THR A 104 -17.86 -7.53 4.93
N ILE A 105 -16.87 -8.25 4.40
CA ILE A 105 -15.45 -7.87 4.50
C ILE A 105 -15.20 -6.52 3.82
N CYS A 106 -15.62 -6.35 2.55
CA CYS A 106 -15.46 -5.09 1.83
C CYS A 106 -16.13 -3.92 2.56
N LEU A 107 -17.37 -4.12 3.01
CA LEU A 107 -18.14 -3.11 3.75
C LEU A 107 -17.43 -2.71 5.04
N ASP A 108 -16.95 -3.69 5.81
CA ASP A 108 -16.33 -3.44 7.11
C ASP A 108 -14.95 -2.79 6.97
N GLU A 109 -14.12 -3.24 6.03
CA GLU A 109 -12.82 -2.60 5.74
C GLU A 109 -12.99 -1.11 5.38
N ALA A 110 -13.97 -0.77 4.54
CA ALA A 110 -14.25 0.61 4.15
C ALA A 110 -14.82 1.46 5.31
N ILE A 111 -15.77 0.92 6.08
CA ILE A 111 -16.38 1.59 7.23
C ILE A 111 -15.33 1.84 8.33
N ILE A 112 -14.47 0.85 8.60
CA ILE A 112 -13.36 0.95 9.57
C ILE A 112 -12.32 1.96 9.09
N ALA A 113 -11.89 1.90 7.83
CA ALA A 113 -10.94 2.87 7.26
C ALA A 113 -11.46 4.31 7.39
N ARG A 114 -12.76 4.51 7.14
CA ARG A 114 -13.46 5.78 7.35
C ARG A 114 -13.44 6.23 8.80
N ASP A 115 -13.74 5.34 9.74
CA ASP A 115 -13.83 5.73 11.15
C ASP A 115 -12.46 5.88 11.82
N LEU A 116 -11.43 5.17 11.35
CA LEU A 116 -10.04 5.45 11.68
C LEU A 116 -9.60 6.82 11.11
N LYS A 117 -9.94 7.15 9.86
CA LYS A 117 -9.61 8.46 9.28
C LYS A 117 -10.31 9.62 10.00
N LYS A 118 -11.57 9.46 10.42
CA LYS A 118 -12.28 10.42 11.29
C LYS A 118 -11.58 10.62 12.64
N LYS A 119 -10.94 9.59 13.18
CA LYS A 119 -10.11 9.64 14.41
C LYS A 119 -8.72 10.26 14.19
N GLY A 120 -8.45 10.83 13.01
CA GLY A 120 -7.17 11.48 12.69
C GLY A 120 -6.05 10.52 12.32
N LYS A 121 -6.31 9.22 12.13
CA LYS A 121 -5.27 8.24 11.80
C LYS A 121 -4.61 8.52 10.45
N SER A 122 -3.31 8.30 10.39
CA SER A 122 -2.51 8.35 9.17
C SER A 122 -2.82 7.16 8.25
N LEU A 123 -2.47 7.26 6.96
CA LEU A 123 -2.68 6.17 6.00
C LEU A 123 -1.99 4.87 6.44
N SER A 124 -0.76 4.96 6.93
CA SER A 124 0.02 3.79 7.37
C SER A 124 -0.58 3.13 8.61
N GLU A 125 -1.14 3.90 9.54
CA GLU A 125 -1.91 3.33 10.66
C GLU A 125 -3.21 2.66 10.17
N ILE A 126 -3.92 3.26 9.22
CA ILE A 126 -5.15 2.66 8.66
C ILE A 126 -4.83 1.34 7.96
N GLN A 127 -3.80 1.31 7.11
CA GLN A 127 -3.29 0.09 6.47
C GLN A 127 -2.95 -0.96 7.54
N LYS A 128 -2.17 -0.61 8.56
CA LYS A 128 -1.80 -1.52 9.64
C LYS A 128 -3.00 -2.11 10.39
N GLU A 129 -3.98 -1.29 10.79
CA GLU A 129 -5.15 -1.77 11.54
C GLU A 129 -6.06 -2.67 10.68
N ILE A 130 -6.23 -2.34 9.39
CA ILE A 130 -6.95 -3.20 8.43
C ILE A 130 -6.19 -4.52 8.21
N ASP A 131 -4.90 -4.47 7.89
CA ASP A 131 -4.07 -5.67 7.70
C ASP A 131 -4.11 -6.57 8.94
N GLN A 132 -3.96 -6.01 10.14
CA GLN A 132 -4.01 -6.77 11.39
C GLN A 132 -5.39 -7.38 11.67
N GLY A 133 -6.48 -6.68 11.34
CA GLY A 133 -7.84 -7.15 11.57
C GLY A 133 -8.35 -8.18 10.54
N PHE A 134 -7.84 -8.14 9.30
CA PHE A 134 -8.45 -8.84 8.17
C PHE A 134 -7.53 -9.85 7.46
N GLN A 135 -6.20 -9.80 7.62
CA GLN A 135 -5.28 -10.70 6.91
C GLN A 135 -5.52 -12.20 7.17
N THR A 136 -6.12 -12.57 8.30
CA THR A 136 -6.44 -13.96 8.66
C THR A 136 -7.72 -14.47 7.99
N MET A 137 -8.52 -13.60 7.37
CA MET A 137 -9.73 -13.94 6.62
C MET A 137 -9.45 -14.14 5.12
N TYR A 138 -8.21 -13.91 4.68
CA TYR A 138 -7.78 -14.12 3.30
C TYR A 138 -7.89 -15.61 2.90
N PRO A 139 -8.71 -15.97 1.89
CA PRO A 139 -9.13 -17.36 1.69
C PRO A 139 -8.16 -18.22 0.84
N TRP A 140 -6.96 -17.72 0.51
CA TRP A 140 -6.03 -18.39 -0.40
C TRP A 140 -4.72 -18.80 0.30
N ASP A 141 -4.29 -20.04 0.09
CA ASP A 141 -3.06 -20.61 0.70
C ASP A 141 -1.78 -19.84 0.34
N GLN A 142 -1.76 -19.26 -0.86
CA GLN A 142 -0.62 -18.52 -1.41
C GLN A 142 -1.07 -17.08 -1.74
N PRO A 143 -0.18 -16.07 -1.55
CA PRO A 143 -0.50 -14.70 -1.93
C PRO A 143 -0.64 -14.58 -3.45
N THR A 144 -1.57 -13.75 -3.90
CA THR A 144 -1.64 -13.35 -5.31
C THR A 144 -0.59 -12.28 -5.62
N PRO A 145 -0.30 -12.03 -6.92
CA PRO A 145 0.49 -10.88 -7.34
C PRO A 145 -0.05 -9.53 -6.83
N ALA A 146 -1.37 -9.39 -6.65
CA ALA A 146 -1.98 -8.19 -6.08
C ALA A 146 -1.62 -8.01 -4.60
N LEU A 147 -1.73 -9.07 -3.79
CA LEU A 147 -1.35 -9.06 -2.38
C LEU A 147 0.17 -8.89 -2.19
N GLU A 148 0.99 -9.51 -3.05
CA GLU A 148 2.44 -9.32 -3.05
C GLU A 148 2.83 -7.87 -3.38
N LYS A 149 2.22 -7.28 -4.42
CA LYS A 149 2.41 -5.88 -4.79
C LYS A 149 2.00 -4.94 -3.66
N TYR A 150 0.86 -5.18 -3.01
CA TYR A 150 0.43 -4.42 -1.84
C TYR A 150 1.45 -4.48 -0.71
N ARG A 151 1.85 -5.69 -0.29
CA ARG A 151 2.86 -5.91 0.76
C ARG A 151 4.22 -5.33 0.40
N GLY A 152 4.58 -5.29 -0.87
CA GLY A 152 5.76 -4.58 -1.38
C GLY A 152 5.67 -3.06 -1.17
N SER A 153 4.51 -2.46 -1.44
CA SER A 153 4.31 -1.02 -1.28
C SER A 153 4.43 -0.55 0.18
N LEU A 154 4.01 -1.37 1.14
CA LEU A 154 4.15 -1.08 2.58
C LEU A 154 5.62 -1.05 3.04
N LYS A 155 6.48 -1.92 2.47
CA LYS A 155 7.90 -2.02 2.84
C LYS A 155 8.76 -0.86 2.31
N ALA A 156 8.26 -0.10 1.34
CA ALA A 156 8.99 0.97 0.66
C ALA A 156 8.83 2.37 1.29
N GLY A 157 8.10 2.50 2.40
CA GLY A 157 7.77 3.80 2.97
C GLY A 157 8.89 4.47 3.79
N PRO A 158 8.90 5.81 3.95
CA PRO A 158 8.07 6.82 3.28
C PRO A 158 8.90 7.80 2.42
N VAL A 159 8.33 8.27 1.30
CA VAL A 159 8.79 9.48 0.59
C VAL A 159 7.77 10.60 0.74
N SER A 160 7.85 11.34 1.85
CA SER A 160 7.65 12.81 1.95
C SER A 160 7.71 13.26 3.42
N PRO A 161 8.27 14.44 3.72
CA PRO A 161 8.35 14.98 5.08
C PRO A 161 7.16 15.89 5.44
N ALA A 162 7.03 16.12 6.76
CA ALA A 162 6.27 17.16 7.47
C ALA A 162 4.80 16.87 7.87
N ALA A 163 4.56 17.04 9.18
CA ALA A 163 3.29 17.02 9.93
C ALA A 163 2.49 15.69 9.87
N ASP A 164 2.08 15.06 10.98
CA ASP A 164 1.70 15.64 12.28
C ASP A 164 2.41 14.98 13.48
N THR A 165 2.82 15.79 14.47
CA THR A 165 3.34 15.31 15.76
C THR A 165 2.23 14.88 16.71
N ALA A 166 1.50 13.82 16.35
CA ALA A 166 0.56 13.16 17.26
C ALA A 166 1.31 12.27 18.26
N LYS A 167 1.24 12.64 19.54
CA LYS A 167 1.86 11.93 20.67
C LYS A 167 1.35 10.49 20.75
N SER A 168 2.23 9.51 20.48
CA SER A 168 1.89 8.08 20.51
C SER A 168 1.45 7.63 21.91
N GLY A 169 0.13 7.54 22.10
CA GLY A 169 -0.51 6.98 23.27
C GLY A 169 -0.70 5.46 23.09
N LYS A 170 -0.34 4.71 24.13
CA LYS A 170 -0.47 3.26 24.29
C LYS A 170 -1.63 2.63 23.46
N THR A 171 -1.27 1.79 22.49
CA THR A 171 -2.21 1.14 21.57
C THR A 171 -2.92 -0.04 22.24
N GLU A 172 -4.05 0.22 22.88
CA GLU A 172 -5.07 -0.82 23.09
C GLU A 172 -5.75 -1.07 21.74
N SER A 173 -5.60 -2.28 21.18
CA SER A 173 -6.26 -2.66 19.93
C SER A 173 -7.77 -2.75 20.17
N LEU A 174 -8.48 -1.69 19.81
CA LEU A 174 -9.90 -1.48 20.13
C LEU A 174 -10.82 -1.79 18.93
N LEU A 175 -10.35 -2.64 18.01
CA LEU A 175 -11.20 -3.37 17.08
C LEU A 175 -11.61 -4.70 17.73
N LYS A 176 -12.73 -4.67 18.45
CA LYS A 176 -13.49 -5.88 18.74
C LYS A 176 -14.17 -6.31 17.44
N LEU A 177 -13.41 -6.95 16.54
CA LEU A 177 -13.94 -7.46 15.28
C LEU A 177 -15.17 -8.34 15.57
N PRO A 178 -16.32 -8.11 14.93
CA PRO A 178 -17.47 -8.97 15.10
C PRO A 178 -17.11 -10.34 14.53
N ALA A 179 -17.07 -11.37 15.39
CA ALA A 179 -17.02 -12.74 14.91
C ALA A 179 -18.28 -12.98 14.06
N GLN A 180 -18.11 -13.31 12.78
CA GLN A 180 -19.18 -13.64 11.84
C GLN A 180 -18.90 -15.04 11.26
N PRO A 181 -19.96 -15.80 10.94
CA PRO A 181 -19.87 -17.26 10.90
C PRO A 181 -19.04 -17.77 9.72
N GLY A 182 -18.17 -18.74 10.00
CA GLY A 182 -17.29 -19.38 9.02
C GLY A 182 -18.02 -20.42 8.17
N ASP A 183 -18.90 -19.98 7.28
CA ASP A 183 -19.61 -20.82 6.30
C ASP A 183 -19.56 -20.22 4.88
N ALA A 184 -18.39 -19.70 4.47
CA ALA A 184 -18.13 -19.21 3.11
C ALA A 184 -18.01 -20.35 2.08
N LYS A 185 -18.95 -21.30 2.09
CA LYS A 185 -18.99 -22.41 1.13
C LYS A 185 -19.90 -22.03 -0.04
N HIS A 186 -19.27 -21.93 -1.22
CA HIS A 186 -19.92 -21.83 -2.52
C HIS A 186 -20.49 -20.45 -2.92
N ARG A 187 -19.65 -19.40 -2.86
CA ARG A 187 -19.87 -18.21 -3.72
C ARG A 187 -19.48 -18.56 -5.16
N ARG A 188 -20.37 -18.28 -6.12
CA ARG A 188 -20.16 -18.69 -7.53
C ARG A 188 -18.93 -18.00 -8.11
N TYR A 189 -18.13 -18.75 -8.86
CA TYR A 189 -17.13 -18.20 -9.77
C TYR A 189 -17.89 -17.48 -10.91
N GLY A 190 -17.82 -16.15 -10.95
CA GLY A 190 -18.51 -15.32 -11.94
C GLY A 190 -18.32 -13.83 -11.62
N GLY A 191 -17.51 -13.14 -12.41
CA GLY A 191 -16.98 -11.82 -12.06
C GLY A 191 -18.03 -10.72 -11.99
N CYS A 192 -18.07 -9.99 -10.87
CA CYS A 192 -19.01 -8.89 -10.63
C CYS A 192 -18.74 -7.65 -11.49
N CYS A 193 -17.48 -7.43 -11.88
CA CYS A 193 -17.03 -6.21 -12.58
C CYS A 193 -16.91 -6.38 -14.12
N GLY A 194 -17.51 -7.43 -14.71
CA GLY A 194 -17.55 -7.61 -16.18
C GLY A 194 -16.21 -7.99 -16.85
N HIS A 195 -15.15 -8.23 -16.06
CA HIS A 195 -13.88 -8.74 -16.57
C HIS A 195 -14.03 -10.22 -16.95
N ASN A 196 -13.83 -10.52 -18.24
CA ASN A 196 -13.86 -11.89 -18.74
C ASN A 196 -12.53 -12.58 -18.44
N HIS A 197 -12.52 -13.60 -17.59
CA HIS A 197 -11.33 -14.39 -17.27
C HIS A 197 -11.12 -15.45 -18.35
N SER A 198 -10.20 -15.16 -19.29
CA SER A 198 -9.70 -16.10 -20.30
C SER A 198 -8.54 -16.95 -19.77
#